data_AF-A0A949HST6-F1
#
_entry.id   AF-A0A949HST6-F1
#
_cell.length_a   1.000
_cell.length_b   1.000
_cell.length_c   1.000
_cell.angle_alpha   90.00
_cell.angle_beta   90.00
_cell.angle_gamma   90.00
#
_symmetry.space_group_name_H-M   'P 1'
#
loop_
_entity.id
_entity.type
_entity.pdbx_description
1 polymer ?
#
loop_
_entity_poly.entity_id
_entity_poly.type
_entity_poly.pdbx_seq_one_letter_code
_entity_poly.pdbx_strand_id
1 'polypeptide(L)'
;MKLEAASELNRREFLSTLTQAAALLALGVSPGLRAAEPYLLRGREARWRLGISKAAYRRARKRAQAWVERMTLDEKISQLGAQSPGIERLKLPAYNYYTGEALHGLTRGPLATSFPVPLALAATWNPDLILRIYTAISDEARAYDNREKIGLSYYSPPTLNLHRDPRWGRCEEAPGEDPCLAGTIAVQMVRGMQGDHPHYLKTTACSKHFICNNTDDDRTSISAPVDERSFWEYYTRAYRATILEGDVFSVMGAYSALNGIPCCANHFLLTDLLRRRWGFRGYVTSDCDAIDNIYNPHHYAATLPIAAAMAVQAGCDLNCGGTLQHHLKAAVNEELIGEDDIGRAATRLLTARHLLGLFDPPEKVPYTRIPFEVVDCAAHRALALEAARQSLVLLKNDSRFLPWDKAALKKVAVIGPMAGACHLGGYSGSPGARVSPYQGIAESLGVAIYRPYLSASEKVAASPGIRLQASSEGEQNLAFITDDSWAEFPKADFTGKTEFEARVSSAAKGGRIEVHLDRLDGPLACTLTVPATGDWQHWTNVTAPLAGL
;
A
#
# COMPACT_ATOMS: atom_id res chain seq x y z
N MET A 1 41.93 33.02 -8.26
CA MET A 1 42.74 34.18 -7.86
C MET A 1 41.80 35.19 -7.20
N LYS A 2 42.10 35.58 -5.96
CA LYS A 2 41.40 36.49 -5.03
C LYS A 2 40.11 36.01 -4.33
N LEU A 3 40.33 35.58 -3.08
CA LEU A 3 39.48 35.67 -1.90
C LEU A 3 39.46 37.10 -1.33
N GLU A 4 38.38 37.46 -0.62
CA GLU A 4 38.22 38.37 0.55
C GLU A 4 36.78 38.93 0.55
N ALA A 5 36.03 39.12 1.65
CA ALA A 5 36.20 38.81 3.07
C ALA A 5 34.78 38.80 3.72
N ALA A 6 34.66 38.08 4.83
CA ALA A 6 33.48 38.02 5.69
C ALA A 6 33.20 39.35 6.40
N SER A 7 31.92 39.62 6.71
CA SER A 7 31.54 40.61 7.71
C SER A 7 30.69 39.96 8.80
N GLU A 8 31.04 40.26 10.04
CA GLU A 8 30.48 39.78 11.28
C GLU A 8 29.07 40.34 11.51
N LEU A 9 28.09 39.47 11.75
CA LEU A 9 26.77 39.87 12.24
C LEU A 9 26.81 39.97 13.77
N ASN A 10 26.66 41.20 14.25
CA ASN A 10 26.68 41.60 15.65
C ASN A 10 25.43 41.07 16.40
N ARG A 11 25.65 40.49 17.59
CA ARG A 11 24.68 39.87 18.50
C ARG A 11 23.50 40.76 18.93
N ARG A 12 23.51 42.06 18.60
CA ARG A 12 22.42 43.01 18.89
C ARG A 12 21.33 43.09 17.82
N GLU A 13 21.59 42.71 16.58
CA GLU A 13 20.56 42.73 15.51
C GLU A 13 19.67 41.49 15.52
N PHE A 14 20.17 40.35 16.04
CA PHE A 14 19.41 39.09 16.17
C PHE A 14 18.27 39.15 17.22
N LEU A 15 18.32 40.11 18.15
CA LEU A 15 17.29 40.27 19.20
C LEU A 15 16.18 41.27 18.82
N SER A 16 16.37 42.09 17.78
CA SER A 16 15.35 43.04 17.31
C SER A 16 14.38 42.43 16.28
N THR A 17 14.79 41.35 15.59
CA THR A 17 13.95 40.60 14.66
C THR A 17 12.98 39.64 15.37
N LEU A 18 13.26 39.25 16.62
CA LEU A 18 12.36 38.42 17.43
C LEU A 18 11.18 39.21 18.02
N THR A 19 11.31 40.52 18.21
CA THR A 19 10.22 41.37 18.74
C THR A 19 9.26 41.88 17.66
N GLN A 20 9.68 41.93 16.39
CA GLN A 20 8.78 42.24 15.27
C GLN A 20 8.11 41.02 14.65
N ALA A 21 8.70 39.82 14.76
CA ALA A 21 8.04 38.57 14.38
C ALA A 21 6.87 38.18 15.31
N ALA A 22 6.93 38.57 16.60
CA ALA A 22 5.84 38.36 17.56
C ALA A 22 4.63 39.31 17.36
N ALA A 23 4.80 40.43 16.64
CA ALA A 23 3.74 41.41 16.39
C ALA A 23 3.00 41.18 15.05
N LEU A 24 3.58 40.41 14.11
CA LEU A 24 2.96 40.05 12.82
C LEU A 24 2.19 38.71 12.87
N LEU A 25 2.31 37.94 13.95
CA LEU A 25 1.49 36.75 14.23
C LEU A 25 0.09 37.08 14.80
N ALA A 26 -0.23 38.37 15.02
CA ALA A 26 -1.49 38.82 15.61
C ALA A 26 -2.45 39.53 14.62
N LEU A 27 -2.07 39.76 13.37
CA LEU A 27 -2.90 40.48 12.39
C LEU A 27 -2.78 39.82 11.01
N GLY A 28 -3.65 38.84 10.74
CA GLY A 28 -3.69 38.14 9.46
C GLY A 28 -4.59 36.91 9.39
N VAL A 29 -5.16 36.46 10.52
CA VAL A 29 -6.25 35.47 10.48
C VAL A 29 -7.54 36.22 10.18
N SER A 30 -8.09 35.99 8.99
CA SER A 30 -9.41 36.48 8.60
C SER A 30 -10.43 36.21 9.72
N PRO A 31 -11.34 37.14 10.07
CA PRO A 31 -12.30 36.97 11.17
C PRO A 31 -13.32 35.83 10.97
N GLY A 32 -13.29 35.13 9.83
CA GLY A 32 -14.28 34.12 9.44
C GLY A 32 -14.22 32.79 10.22
N LEU A 33 -13.13 32.47 10.93
CA LEU A 33 -13.02 31.18 11.65
C LEU A 33 -13.36 31.23 13.15
N ARG A 34 -13.72 32.40 13.70
CA ARG A 34 -14.06 32.52 15.14
C ARG A 34 -15.56 32.59 15.45
N ALA A 35 -16.44 32.50 14.45
CA ALA A 35 -17.88 32.74 14.62
C ALA A 35 -18.80 31.57 14.20
N ALA A 36 -18.33 30.33 14.19
CA ALA A 36 -19.14 29.15 13.83
C ALA A 36 -19.41 28.16 15.00
N GLU A 37 -19.20 28.57 16.25
CA GLU A 37 -19.65 27.85 17.45
C GLU A 37 -20.95 28.51 17.97
N PRO A 38 -22.13 28.03 17.53
CA PRO A 38 -22.82 27.02 18.34
C PRO A 38 -23.61 25.94 17.55
N TYR A 39 -23.50 25.85 16.22
CA TYR A 39 -24.39 24.98 15.43
C TYR A 39 -23.89 23.54 15.16
N LEU A 40 -22.63 23.20 15.46
CA LEU A 40 -22.04 21.89 15.11
C LEU A 40 -21.62 21.00 16.30
N LEU A 41 -21.84 21.46 17.54
CA LEU A 41 -21.55 20.71 18.78
C LEU A 41 -22.78 20.07 19.44
N ARG A 42 -23.90 19.94 18.72
CA ARG A 42 -24.98 19.04 19.20
C ARG A 42 -24.52 17.61 19.02
N GLY A 43 -23.92 17.09 20.09
CA GLY A 43 -23.59 15.69 20.26
C GLY A 43 -24.79 14.82 19.92
N ARG A 44 -24.78 14.24 18.72
CA ARG A 44 -25.14 12.84 18.64
C ARG A 44 -23.98 12.13 19.32
N GLU A 45 -24.19 11.68 20.56
CA GLU A 45 -23.33 10.64 21.12
C GLU A 45 -23.08 9.64 19.99
N ALA A 46 -21.81 9.42 19.63
CA ALA A 46 -21.46 8.38 18.69
C ALA A 46 -22.00 7.08 19.28
N ARG A 47 -23.20 6.68 18.83
CA ARG A 47 -23.83 5.43 19.26
C ARG A 47 -22.77 4.37 19.06
N TRP A 48 -22.57 3.54 20.07
CA TRP A 48 -21.61 2.45 19.98
C TRP A 48 -22.01 1.55 18.81
N ARG A 49 -21.31 1.69 17.68
CA ARG A 49 -21.60 1.00 16.42
C ARG A 49 -20.48 0.07 15.98
N LEU A 50 -19.32 0.15 16.64
CA LEU A 50 -18.24 -0.80 16.50
C LEU A 50 -18.80 -2.23 16.47
N GLY A 51 -18.41 -2.99 15.44
CA GLY A 51 -18.63 -4.45 15.41
C GLY A 51 -18.10 -5.13 16.68
N ILE A 52 -17.10 -4.52 17.33
CA ILE A 52 -16.63 -4.83 18.68
C ILE A 52 -17.53 -4.19 19.74
N SER A 53 -17.96 -4.95 20.75
CA SER A 53 -18.74 -4.45 21.89
C SER A 53 -17.97 -3.47 22.79
N LYS A 54 -18.72 -2.57 23.45
CA LYS A 54 -18.16 -1.56 24.38
C LYS A 54 -17.39 -2.20 25.52
N ALA A 55 -17.87 -3.34 26.00
CA ALA A 55 -17.22 -4.10 27.06
C ALA A 55 -15.88 -4.68 26.59
N ALA A 56 -15.83 -5.27 25.38
CA ALA A 56 -14.61 -5.83 24.82
C ALA A 56 -13.54 -4.74 24.59
N TYR A 57 -13.91 -3.62 23.96
CA TYR A 57 -12.98 -2.50 23.75
C TYR A 57 -12.43 -1.96 25.09
N ARG A 58 -13.30 -1.72 26.09
CA ARG A 58 -12.86 -1.24 27.40
C ARG A 58 -11.91 -2.22 28.10
N ARG A 59 -12.19 -3.53 27.97
CA ARG A 59 -11.32 -4.58 28.51
C ARG A 59 -9.97 -4.60 27.82
N ALA A 60 -9.95 -4.56 26.48
CA ALA A 60 -8.74 -4.52 25.67
C ALA A 60 -7.88 -3.28 26.02
N ARG A 61 -8.51 -2.11 26.11
CA ARG A 61 -7.84 -0.86 26.49
C ARG A 61 -7.27 -0.89 27.90
N LYS A 62 -8.01 -1.44 28.87
CA LYS A 62 -7.52 -1.60 30.25
C LYS A 62 -6.29 -2.53 30.32
N ARG A 63 -6.31 -3.62 29.56
CA ARG A 63 -5.15 -4.54 29.46
C ARG A 63 -3.94 -3.86 28.81
N ALA A 64 -4.17 -3.13 27.72
CA ALA A 64 -3.14 -2.34 27.05
C ALA A 64 -2.48 -1.34 28.00
N GLN A 65 -3.30 -0.57 28.71
CA GLN A 65 -2.83 0.43 29.68
C GLN A 65 -1.99 -0.21 30.79
N ALA A 66 -2.43 -1.35 31.35
CA ALA A 66 -1.68 -2.06 32.38
C ALA A 66 -0.30 -2.57 31.90
N TRP A 67 -0.13 -2.82 30.60
CA TRP A 67 1.19 -3.10 30.04
C TRP A 67 2.04 -1.84 29.88
N VAL A 68 1.46 -0.76 29.33
CA VAL A 68 2.16 0.51 29.16
C VAL A 68 2.63 1.10 30.49
N GLU A 69 1.84 0.98 31.56
CA GLU A 69 2.20 1.43 32.91
C GLU A 69 3.43 0.69 33.49
N ARG A 70 3.74 -0.51 32.98
CA ARG A 70 4.90 -1.31 33.40
C ARG A 70 6.11 -1.14 32.49
N MET A 71 5.96 -0.40 31.38
CA MET A 71 7.04 -0.14 30.43
C MET A 71 7.92 1.01 30.91
N THR A 72 9.23 0.90 30.67
CA THR A 72 10.13 2.06 30.69
C THR A 72 9.80 3.01 29.55
N LEU A 73 10.32 4.24 29.60
CA LEU A 73 10.19 5.18 28.48
C LEU A 73 10.71 4.59 27.16
N ASP A 74 11.87 3.92 27.19
CA ASP A 74 12.47 3.33 25.97
C ASP A 74 11.63 2.17 25.43
N GLU A 75 11.08 1.34 26.33
CA GLU A 75 10.11 0.31 25.96
C GLU A 75 8.85 0.93 25.32
N LYS A 76 8.30 2.03 25.85
CA LYS A 76 7.15 2.74 25.24
C LYS A 76 7.48 3.27 23.84
N ILE A 77 8.62 3.97 23.70
CA ILE A 77 9.09 4.53 22.41
C ILE A 77 9.26 3.41 21.37
N SER A 78 9.84 2.28 21.77
CA SER A 78 10.05 1.12 20.88
C SER A 78 8.75 0.61 20.24
N GLN A 79 7.61 0.76 20.93
CA GLN A 79 6.31 0.28 20.46
C GLN A 79 5.58 1.25 19.52
N LEU A 80 6.15 2.41 19.19
CA LEU A 80 5.54 3.40 18.29
C LEU A 80 6.03 3.29 16.83
N GLY A 81 6.87 2.31 16.51
CA GLY A 81 7.29 2.00 15.14
C GLY A 81 6.48 0.88 14.51
N ALA A 82 6.30 0.92 13.18
CA ALA A 82 5.60 -0.13 12.43
C ALA A 82 6.18 -1.52 12.71
N GLN A 83 7.50 -1.62 12.83
CA GLN A 83 8.18 -2.80 13.39
C GLN A 83 8.39 -2.58 14.88
N SER A 84 7.51 -3.16 15.70
CA SER A 84 7.59 -3.08 17.16
C SER A 84 8.32 -4.31 17.71
N PRO A 85 9.48 -4.14 18.39
CA PRO A 85 10.20 -5.27 18.97
C PRO A 85 9.42 -5.89 20.13
N GLY A 86 9.76 -7.13 20.46
CA GLY A 86 9.23 -7.78 21.67
C GLY A 86 9.84 -7.19 22.94
N ILE A 87 9.10 -7.27 24.05
CA ILE A 87 9.59 -6.92 25.38
C ILE A 87 9.54 -8.19 26.26
N GLU A 88 10.69 -8.86 26.36
CA GLU A 88 10.82 -10.17 27.00
C GLU A 88 10.38 -10.15 28.48
N ARG A 89 10.82 -9.15 29.25
CA ARG A 89 10.45 -8.96 30.67
C ARG A 89 8.94 -8.86 30.88
N LEU A 90 8.22 -8.31 29.91
CA LEU A 90 6.75 -8.19 29.94
C LEU A 90 6.05 -9.35 29.23
N LYS A 91 6.80 -10.28 28.64
CA LYS A 91 6.32 -11.36 27.75
C LYS A 91 5.45 -10.81 26.61
N LEU A 92 5.81 -9.63 26.10
CA LEU A 92 5.18 -9.01 24.95
C LEU A 92 5.90 -9.48 23.69
N PRO A 93 5.26 -10.25 22.80
CA PRO A 93 5.89 -10.64 21.53
C PRO A 93 6.12 -9.42 20.63
N ALA A 94 7.06 -9.54 19.69
CA ALA A 94 7.21 -8.58 18.61
C ALA A 94 5.92 -8.50 17.76
N TYR A 95 5.71 -7.38 17.09
CA TYR A 95 4.58 -7.21 16.19
C TYR A 95 4.92 -6.28 15.03
N ASN A 96 4.42 -6.61 13.85
CA ASN A 96 4.54 -5.77 12.67
C ASN A 96 3.17 -5.16 12.34
N TYR A 97 3.05 -3.84 12.48
CA TYR A 97 1.86 -3.08 12.10
C TYR A 97 1.79 -2.82 10.59
N TYR A 98 2.89 -3.01 9.85
CA TYR A 98 2.90 -2.99 8.40
C TYR A 98 3.15 -4.40 7.85
N THR A 99 2.14 -5.27 7.99
CA THR A 99 2.17 -6.62 7.40
C THR A 99 2.15 -6.58 5.88
N GLY A 100 1.71 -5.46 5.30
CA GLY A 100 1.63 -5.23 3.87
C GLY A 100 0.36 -4.45 3.54
N GLU A 101 -0.13 -4.68 2.34
CA GLU A 101 -1.28 -3.98 1.77
C GLU A 101 -2.32 -5.02 1.38
N ALA A 102 -3.59 -4.65 1.47
CA ALA A 102 -4.71 -5.53 1.16
C ALA A 102 -5.71 -4.83 0.20
N LEU A 103 -5.20 -3.94 -0.66
CA LEU A 103 -5.96 -3.01 -1.48
C LEU A 103 -7.06 -3.71 -2.29
N HIS A 104 -6.72 -4.79 -2.99
CA HIS A 104 -7.64 -5.64 -3.77
C HIS A 104 -7.23 -7.12 -3.69
N GLY A 105 -6.64 -7.51 -2.57
CA GLY A 105 -5.91 -8.77 -2.40
C GLY A 105 -4.66 -8.51 -1.58
N LEU A 106 -4.08 -9.55 -0.98
CA LEU A 106 -2.85 -9.38 -0.20
C LEU A 106 -1.68 -9.12 -1.14
N THR A 107 -0.87 -8.09 -0.87
CA THR A 107 0.41 -7.89 -1.59
C THR A 107 1.51 -8.84 -1.17
N ARG A 108 1.28 -9.60 -0.10
CA ARG A 108 2.29 -10.41 0.56
C ARG A 108 1.96 -11.90 0.44
N GLY A 109 3.02 -12.69 0.24
CA GLY A 109 2.96 -14.13 0.10
C GLY A 109 3.22 -14.57 -1.35
N PRO A 110 3.73 -15.80 -1.58
CA PRO A 110 3.89 -16.35 -2.92
C PRO A 110 2.55 -16.62 -3.63
N LEU A 111 1.42 -16.57 -2.91
CA LEU A 111 0.09 -16.92 -3.40
C LEU A 111 -0.99 -16.04 -2.75
N ALA A 112 -1.79 -15.30 -3.51
CA ALA A 112 -2.94 -14.57 -2.98
C ALA A 112 -3.99 -14.33 -4.07
N THR A 113 -5.28 -14.38 -3.74
CA THR A 113 -6.30 -13.99 -4.72
C THR A 113 -6.14 -12.51 -5.08
N SER A 114 -6.14 -12.19 -6.37
CA SER A 114 -6.18 -10.81 -6.86
C SER A 114 -7.59 -10.50 -7.39
N PHE A 115 -8.24 -9.50 -6.78
CA PHE A 115 -9.52 -8.97 -7.20
C PHE A 115 -9.31 -7.77 -8.15
N PRO A 116 -10.35 -7.26 -8.82
CA PRO A 116 -10.24 -5.98 -9.53
C PRO A 116 -9.82 -4.84 -8.59
N VAL A 117 -9.06 -3.87 -9.10
CA VAL A 117 -8.68 -2.65 -8.35
C VAL A 117 -9.91 -1.88 -7.85
N PRO A 118 -9.80 -1.09 -6.76
CA PRO A 118 -10.94 -0.38 -6.17
C PRO A 118 -11.74 0.50 -7.14
N LEU A 119 -11.11 1.13 -8.14
CA LEU A 119 -11.82 1.86 -9.19
C LEU A 119 -12.77 0.94 -10.00
N ALA A 120 -12.30 -0.24 -10.39
CA ALA A 120 -13.13 -1.23 -11.09
C ALA A 120 -14.23 -1.77 -10.17
N LEU A 121 -13.92 -2.01 -8.88
CA LEU A 121 -14.91 -2.43 -7.90
C LEU A 121 -16.02 -1.39 -7.68
N ALA A 122 -15.70 -0.10 -7.70
CA ALA A 122 -16.70 0.97 -7.62
C ALA A 122 -17.68 0.96 -8.80
N ALA A 123 -17.20 0.58 -9.99
CA ALA A 123 -18.03 0.45 -11.20
C ALA A 123 -19.06 -0.69 -11.12
N THR A 124 -18.97 -1.58 -10.12
CA THR A 124 -19.99 -2.61 -9.88
C THR A 124 -21.28 -2.06 -9.27
N TRP A 125 -21.22 -0.89 -8.60
CA TRP A 125 -22.32 -0.33 -7.79
C TRP A 125 -22.93 -1.32 -6.78
N ASN A 126 -22.15 -2.33 -6.35
CA ASN A 126 -22.64 -3.47 -5.58
C ASN A 126 -21.95 -3.58 -4.21
N PRO A 127 -22.45 -2.90 -3.15
CA PRO A 127 -21.83 -2.92 -1.84
C PRO A 127 -21.75 -4.32 -1.20
N ASP A 128 -22.70 -5.21 -1.48
CA ASP A 128 -22.70 -6.57 -0.92
C ASP A 128 -21.58 -7.44 -1.52
N LEU A 129 -21.29 -7.25 -2.81
CA LEU A 129 -20.14 -7.86 -3.47
C LEU A 129 -18.82 -7.36 -2.84
N ILE A 130 -18.70 -6.07 -2.55
CA ILE A 130 -17.52 -5.50 -1.87
C ILE A 130 -17.30 -6.16 -0.52
N LEU A 131 -18.36 -6.30 0.30
CA LEU A 131 -18.25 -6.97 1.59
C LEU A 131 -17.70 -8.39 1.45
N ARG A 132 -18.26 -9.18 0.52
CA ARG A 132 -17.80 -10.56 0.24
C ARG A 132 -16.32 -10.61 -0.17
N ILE A 133 -15.89 -9.69 -1.04
CA ILE A 133 -14.49 -9.61 -1.49
C ILE A 133 -13.55 -9.34 -0.31
N TYR A 134 -13.84 -8.33 0.51
CA TYR A 134 -12.96 -7.98 1.62
C TYR A 134 -13.04 -8.97 2.80
N THR A 135 -14.15 -9.71 2.93
CA THR A 135 -14.21 -10.89 3.81
C THR A 135 -13.26 -11.99 3.34
N ALA A 136 -13.23 -12.30 2.04
CA ALA A 136 -12.29 -13.27 1.46
C ALA A 136 -10.83 -12.84 1.67
N ILE A 137 -10.51 -11.57 1.38
CA ILE A 137 -9.16 -11.01 1.60
C ILE A 137 -8.73 -11.15 3.08
N SER A 138 -9.64 -10.89 4.03
CA SER A 138 -9.33 -11.03 5.45
C SER A 138 -9.28 -12.48 5.93
N ASP A 139 -9.93 -13.42 5.25
CA ASP A 139 -9.72 -14.86 5.47
C ASP A 139 -8.31 -15.27 5.07
N GLU A 140 -7.85 -14.84 3.90
CA GLU A 140 -6.47 -15.09 3.46
C GLU A 140 -5.45 -14.46 4.41
N ALA A 141 -5.72 -13.26 4.92
CA ALA A 141 -4.87 -12.58 5.90
C ALA A 141 -4.71 -13.42 7.18
N ARG A 142 -5.83 -13.92 7.72
CA ARG A 142 -5.84 -14.78 8.92
C ARG A 142 -5.15 -16.11 8.65
N ALA A 143 -5.36 -16.72 7.49
CA ALA A 143 -4.68 -17.95 7.09
C ALA A 143 -3.15 -17.79 7.10
N TYR A 144 -2.64 -16.69 6.52
CA TYR A 144 -1.22 -16.38 6.56
C TYR A 144 -0.71 -16.13 7.99
N ASP A 145 -1.38 -15.32 8.79
CA ASP A 145 -0.95 -15.05 10.18
C ASP A 145 -1.03 -16.31 11.07
N ASN A 146 -2.03 -17.16 10.86
CA ASN A 146 -2.16 -18.42 11.58
C ASN A 146 -0.94 -19.33 11.34
N ARG A 147 -0.43 -19.38 10.11
CA ARG A 147 0.73 -20.20 9.71
C ARG A 147 2.08 -19.55 10.01
N GLU A 148 2.23 -18.26 9.71
CA GLU A 148 3.54 -17.58 9.60
C GLU A 148 3.72 -16.42 10.59
N LYS A 149 2.69 -16.04 11.35
CA LYS A 149 2.74 -14.97 12.37
C LYS A 149 3.21 -13.62 11.80
N ILE A 150 2.70 -13.28 10.61
CA ILE A 150 3.12 -12.09 9.86
C ILE A 150 2.49 -10.78 10.33
N GLY A 151 1.50 -10.84 11.22
CA GLY A 151 0.70 -9.71 11.67
C GLY A 151 -0.63 -9.59 10.94
N LEU A 152 -1.49 -8.69 11.43
CA LEU A 152 -2.89 -8.55 10.99
C LEU A 152 -3.27 -7.09 10.77
N SER A 153 -2.26 -6.26 10.49
CA SER A 153 -2.42 -4.84 10.25
C SER A 153 -2.00 -4.49 8.84
N TYR A 154 -2.95 -3.94 8.08
CA TYR A 154 -2.78 -3.59 6.69
C TYR A 154 -3.00 -2.10 6.49
N TYR A 155 -2.19 -1.49 5.63
CA TYR A 155 -2.27 -0.06 5.33
C TYR A 155 -3.30 0.29 4.24
N SER A 156 -3.93 -0.72 3.65
CA SER A 156 -5.12 -0.62 2.80
C SER A 156 -5.91 -1.91 2.97
N PRO A 157 -7.23 -1.91 2.70
CA PRO A 157 -8.08 -0.81 2.25
C PRO A 157 -8.61 0.08 3.42
N PRO A 158 -9.29 1.20 3.12
CA PRO A 158 -9.47 1.82 1.80
C PRO A 158 -8.54 3.01 1.54
N THR A 159 -8.12 3.19 0.27
CA THR A 159 -7.64 4.50 -0.22
C THR A 159 -8.86 5.37 -0.56
N LEU A 160 -8.96 6.57 0.01
CA LEU A 160 -10.14 7.45 -0.02
C LEU A 160 -9.86 8.82 -0.63
N ASN A 161 -8.67 9.00 -1.21
CA ASN A 161 -8.33 10.21 -1.94
C ASN A 161 -9.11 10.20 -3.27
N LEU A 162 -10.13 11.05 -3.40
CA LEU A 162 -11.05 11.07 -4.53
C LEU A 162 -10.35 11.50 -5.82
N HIS A 163 -10.80 10.99 -6.99
CA HIS A 163 -10.17 11.23 -8.30
C HIS A 163 -10.46 12.64 -8.84
N ARG A 164 -10.05 13.67 -8.11
CA ARG A 164 -10.20 15.07 -8.51
C ARG A 164 -9.45 15.37 -9.81
N ASP A 165 -8.27 14.77 -9.98
CA ASP A 165 -7.43 14.95 -11.16
C ASP A 165 -7.17 13.58 -11.80
N PRO A 166 -7.61 13.35 -13.05
CA PRO A 166 -7.47 12.06 -13.72
C PRO A 166 -6.01 11.69 -14.03
N ARG A 167 -5.06 12.61 -13.86
CA ARG A 167 -3.62 12.36 -14.06
C ARG A 167 -2.94 11.76 -12.84
N TRP A 168 -3.61 11.74 -11.69
CA TRP A 168 -3.04 11.19 -10.47
C TRP A 168 -2.74 9.69 -10.64
N GLY A 169 -1.47 9.31 -10.52
CA GLY A 169 -0.95 7.97 -10.85
C GLY A 169 -1.54 6.83 -10.01
N ARG A 170 -2.21 7.17 -8.89
CA ARG A 170 -2.85 6.22 -7.98
C ARG A 170 -4.37 6.24 -8.03
N CYS A 171 -4.97 6.79 -9.10
CA CYS A 171 -6.43 6.73 -9.29
C CYS A 171 -6.99 5.32 -9.27
N GLU A 172 -6.26 4.27 -9.66
CA GLU A 172 -6.81 2.91 -9.58
C GLU A 172 -7.11 2.46 -8.13
N GLU A 173 -6.47 3.08 -7.13
CA GLU A 173 -6.55 2.67 -5.73
C GLU A 173 -7.80 3.14 -4.99
N ALA A 174 -8.47 4.20 -5.46
CA ALA A 174 -9.64 4.75 -4.79
C ALA A 174 -10.95 4.46 -5.55
N PRO A 175 -12.10 4.43 -4.86
CA PRO A 175 -13.38 4.14 -5.48
C PRO A 175 -13.99 5.38 -6.17
N GLY A 176 -13.26 5.98 -7.11
CA GLY A 176 -13.76 7.03 -8.00
C GLY A 176 -13.66 8.47 -7.48
N GLU A 177 -14.33 9.38 -8.19
CA GLU A 177 -14.38 10.82 -7.86
C GLU A 177 -15.54 11.22 -6.93
N ASP A 178 -16.59 10.40 -6.84
CA ASP A 178 -17.78 10.75 -6.07
C ASP A 178 -17.63 10.38 -4.57
N PRO A 179 -17.72 11.35 -3.64
CA PRO A 179 -17.54 11.09 -2.21
C PRO A 179 -18.60 10.17 -1.61
N CYS A 180 -19.81 10.08 -2.19
CA CYS A 180 -20.89 9.25 -1.67
C CYS A 180 -20.68 7.78 -2.04
N LEU A 181 -20.38 7.50 -3.30
CA LEU A 181 -20.01 6.18 -3.80
C LEU A 181 -18.75 5.68 -3.10
N ALA A 182 -17.69 6.51 -3.05
CA ALA A 182 -16.45 6.16 -2.39
C ALA A 182 -16.67 5.79 -0.92
N GLY A 183 -17.44 6.60 -0.17
CA GLY A 183 -17.81 6.29 1.21
C GLY A 183 -18.62 4.99 1.35
N THR A 184 -19.59 4.76 0.47
CA THR A 184 -20.45 3.56 0.50
C THR A 184 -19.66 2.28 0.27
N ILE A 185 -18.79 2.28 -0.75
CA ILE A 185 -17.91 1.16 -1.07
C ILE A 185 -16.91 0.93 0.08
N ALA A 186 -16.24 1.99 0.53
CA ALA A 186 -15.22 1.93 1.56
C ALA A 186 -15.72 1.39 2.92
N VAL A 187 -16.96 1.70 3.31
CA VAL A 187 -17.58 1.14 4.52
C VAL A 187 -17.62 -0.39 4.45
N GLN A 188 -17.92 -0.97 3.28
CA GLN A 188 -17.95 -2.42 3.10
C GLN A 188 -16.53 -3.02 3.06
N MET A 189 -15.56 -2.31 2.49
CA MET A 189 -14.15 -2.72 2.56
C MET A 189 -13.68 -2.84 4.01
N VAL A 190 -13.99 -1.83 4.83
CA VAL A 190 -13.64 -1.81 6.26
C VAL A 190 -14.33 -2.96 7.01
N ARG A 191 -15.63 -3.17 6.80
CA ARG A 191 -16.38 -4.25 7.45
C ARG A 191 -15.87 -5.63 7.06
N GLY A 192 -15.61 -5.86 5.78
CA GLY A 192 -15.07 -7.14 5.29
C GLY A 192 -13.70 -7.46 5.90
N MET A 193 -12.84 -6.45 6.02
CA MET A 193 -11.52 -6.61 6.64
C MET A 193 -11.60 -6.86 8.15
N GLN A 194 -12.38 -6.06 8.87
CA GLN A 194 -12.42 -6.10 10.33
C GLN A 194 -13.29 -7.22 10.91
N GLY A 195 -14.22 -7.77 10.12
CA GLY A 195 -15.19 -8.76 10.57
C GLY A 195 -16.25 -8.17 11.52
N ASP A 196 -17.16 -9.02 11.98
CA ASP A 196 -18.34 -8.66 12.76
C ASP A 196 -18.38 -9.27 14.17
N HIS A 197 -17.32 -9.97 14.58
CA HIS A 197 -17.26 -10.62 15.88
C HIS A 197 -17.27 -9.61 17.04
N PRO A 198 -18.12 -9.77 18.08
CA PRO A 198 -18.33 -8.77 19.12
C PRO A 198 -17.13 -8.53 20.05
N HIS A 199 -16.11 -9.39 20.02
CA HIS A 199 -14.92 -9.26 20.88
C HIS A 199 -13.61 -9.10 20.11
N TYR A 200 -13.55 -9.54 18.84
CA TYR A 200 -12.29 -9.67 18.13
C TYR A 200 -12.38 -9.06 16.74
N LEU A 201 -11.37 -8.26 16.39
CA LEU A 201 -11.13 -7.83 15.01
C LEU A 201 -10.53 -9.01 14.25
N LYS A 202 -10.97 -9.21 13.01
CA LYS A 202 -10.37 -10.18 12.09
C LYS A 202 -9.00 -9.67 11.63
N THR A 203 -8.97 -8.46 11.08
CA THR A 203 -7.77 -7.66 10.83
C THR A 203 -8.04 -6.20 11.18
N THR A 204 -7.04 -5.32 11.17
CA THR A 204 -7.29 -3.87 11.15
C THR A 204 -7.28 -3.35 9.72
N ALA A 205 -8.32 -2.61 9.33
CA ALA A 205 -8.35 -1.82 8.10
C ALA A 205 -7.79 -0.41 8.34
N CYS A 206 -7.33 0.26 7.28
CA CYS A 206 -6.73 1.59 7.36
C CYS A 206 -7.30 2.52 6.28
N SER A 207 -8.02 3.56 6.70
CA SER A 207 -8.44 4.63 5.78
C SER A 207 -7.27 5.54 5.48
N LYS A 208 -6.82 5.60 4.23
CA LYS A 208 -5.68 6.41 3.79
C LYS A 208 -5.99 7.25 2.54
N HIS A 209 -5.25 8.31 2.27
CA HIS A 209 -4.28 9.01 3.11
C HIS A 209 -4.95 10.30 3.57
N PHE A 210 -5.15 10.42 4.88
CA PHE A 210 -5.86 11.51 5.54
C PHE A 210 -4.92 12.72 5.67
N ILE A 211 -5.04 13.77 4.85
CA ILE A 211 -6.06 13.97 3.80
C ILE A 211 -5.47 14.70 2.58
N CYS A 212 -6.24 14.79 1.50
CA CYS A 212 -5.89 15.57 0.29
C CYS A 212 -4.62 15.10 -0.46
N ASN A 213 -4.27 13.82 -0.34
CA ASN A 213 -3.16 13.20 -1.07
C ASN A 213 -3.59 12.77 -2.49
N ASN A 214 -3.70 13.71 -3.41
CA ASN A 214 -4.21 13.51 -4.77
C ASN A 214 -3.19 13.85 -5.88
N THR A 215 -1.89 13.77 -5.56
CA THR A 215 -0.76 13.99 -6.46
C THR A 215 0.32 12.95 -6.14
N ASP A 216 1.20 12.67 -7.08
CA ASP A 216 2.34 11.75 -6.87
C ASP A 216 3.70 12.44 -7.00
N ASP A 217 3.85 13.42 -7.88
CA ASP A 217 5.14 14.05 -8.18
C ASP A 217 5.74 14.82 -6.99
N ASP A 218 4.90 15.44 -6.15
CA ASP A 218 5.30 16.35 -5.08
C ASP A 218 4.61 16.05 -3.74
N ARG A 219 4.05 14.84 -3.59
CA ARG A 219 3.19 14.48 -2.46
C ARG A 219 3.86 14.59 -1.09
N THR A 220 5.19 14.54 -1.03
CA THR A 220 5.99 14.64 0.20
C THR A 220 6.30 16.07 0.65
N SER A 221 6.08 17.07 -0.22
CA SER A 221 6.44 18.48 0.04
C SER A 221 5.27 19.46 -0.16
N ILE A 222 4.22 19.06 -0.87
CA ILE A 222 3.11 19.95 -1.18
C ILE A 222 2.24 20.26 0.06
N SER A 223 1.72 21.49 0.10
CA SER A 223 0.57 21.87 0.92
C SER A 223 -0.66 22.06 0.04
N ALA A 224 -1.68 21.23 0.21
CA ALA A 224 -2.95 21.36 -0.51
C ALA A 224 -3.76 22.56 0.04
N PRO A 225 -4.07 23.58 -0.80
CA PRO A 225 -4.97 24.66 -0.42
C PRO A 225 -6.43 24.20 -0.61
N VAL A 226 -7.18 24.10 0.47
CA VAL A 226 -8.56 23.62 0.47
C VAL A 226 -9.45 24.56 1.28
N ASP A 227 -10.50 25.08 0.65
CA ASP A 227 -11.52 25.89 1.32
C ASP A 227 -12.39 25.04 2.25
N GLU A 228 -13.03 25.70 3.22
CA GLU A 228 -13.82 25.01 4.24
C GLU A 228 -14.97 24.18 3.65
N ARG A 229 -15.61 24.65 2.57
CA ARG A 229 -16.74 23.95 1.96
C ARG A 229 -16.25 22.66 1.30
N SER A 230 -15.23 22.73 0.46
CA SER A 230 -14.64 21.54 -0.19
C SER A 230 -14.10 20.55 0.84
N PHE A 231 -13.51 21.04 1.93
CA PHE A 231 -13.05 20.20 3.03
C PHE A 231 -14.18 19.33 3.58
N TRP A 232 -15.35 19.92 3.89
CA TRP A 232 -16.49 19.21 4.47
C TRP A 232 -17.32 18.40 3.47
N GLU A 233 -17.56 18.93 2.28
CA GLU A 233 -18.46 18.32 1.28
C GLU A 233 -17.78 17.22 0.46
N TYR A 234 -16.47 17.35 0.21
CA TYR A 234 -15.73 16.47 -0.70
C TYR A 234 -14.66 15.67 0.02
N TYR A 235 -13.59 16.32 0.52
CA TYR A 235 -12.38 15.63 0.97
C TYR A 235 -12.59 14.76 2.21
N THR A 236 -13.37 15.21 3.18
CA THR A 236 -13.59 14.48 4.44
C THR A 236 -14.74 13.49 4.38
N ARG A 237 -15.60 13.56 3.35
CA ARG A 237 -16.89 12.90 3.33
C ARG A 237 -16.78 11.37 3.41
N ALA A 238 -15.89 10.77 2.62
CA ALA A 238 -15.67 9.33 2.63
C ALA A 238 -15.00 8.84 3.93
N TYR A 239 -14.01 9.58 4.46
CA TYR A 239 -13.38 9.26 5.75
C TYR A 239 -14.38 9.30 6.90
N ARG A 240 -15.28 10.29 6.90
CA ARG A 240 -16.36 10.38 7.89
C ARG A 240 -17.25 9.14 7.85
N ALA A 241 -17.55 8.60 6.66
CA ALA A 241 -18.34 7.39 6.51
C ALA A 241 -17.61 6.16 7.08
N THR A 242 -16.32 5.97 6.76
CA THR A 242 -15.56 4.83 7.29
C THR A 242 -15.40 4.89 8.80
N ILE A 243 -15.38 6.07 9.41
CA ILE A 243 -15.28 6.25 10.86
C ILE A 243 -16.62 6.05 11.56
N LEU A 244 -17.71 6.62 11.04
CA LEU A 244 -19.01 6.61 11.73
C LEU A 244 -19.88 5.38 11.40
N GLU A 245 -19.62 4.73 10.27
CA GLU A 245 -20.45 3.63 9.75
C GLU A 245 -19.66 2.35 9.50
N GLY A 246 -18.38 2.47 9.10
CA GLY A 246 -17.45 1.35 8.96
C GLY A 246 -16.72 0.99 10.26
N ASP A 247 -16.65 1.94 11.21
CA ASP A 247 -15.87 1.82 12.44
C ASP A 247 -14.40 1.40 12.18
N VAL A 248 -13.78 2.03 11.18
CA VAL A 248 -12.37 1.76 10.83
C VAL A 248 -11.46 1.93 12.05
N PHE A 249 -10.50 1.01 12.21
CA PHE A 249 -9.64 0.93 13.39
C PHE A 249 -8.27 1.58 13.19
N SER A 250 -7.91 1.94 11.96
CA SER A 250 -6.72 2.71 11.63
C SER A 250 -7.02 3.82 10.62
N VAL A 251 -6.33 4.94 10.76
CA VAL A 251 -6.30 6.03 9.79
C VAL A 251 -4.85 6.39 9.51
N MET A 252 -4.48 6.52 8.24
CA MET A 252 -3.13 6.91 7.85
C MET A 252 -3.08 8.40 7.55
N GLY A 253 -2.21 9.14 8.23
CA GLY A 253 -1.91 10.54 7.90
C GLY A 253 -1.14 10.64 6.58
N ALA A 254 -1.54 11.57 5.71
CA ALA A 254 -0.86 11.80 4.44
C ALA A 254 0.55 12.38 4.61
N TYR A 255 1.35 12.22 3.56
CA TYR A 255 2.61 12.91 3.37
C TYR A 255 2.47 14.43 3.31
N SER A 256 1.45 14.91 2.61
CA SER A 256 1.24 16.32 2.31
C SER A 256 0.83 17.15 3.53
N ALA A 257 0.90 18.47 3.39
CA ALA A 257 0.27 19.42 4.29
C ALA A 257 -1.13 19.80 3.81
N LEU A 258 -2.00 20.17 4.76
CA LEU A 258 -3.30 20.78 4.49
C LEU A 258 -3.24 22.22 4.99
N ASN A 259 -3.45 23.19 4.09
CA ASN A 259 -3.45 24.62 4.42
C ASN A 259 -2.24 25.05 5.28
N GLY A 260 -1.04 24.55 4.93
CA GLY A 260 0.23 24.89 5.57
C GLY A 260 0.63 24.02 6.76
N ILE A 261 -0.16 23.02 7.17
CA ILE A 261 0.14 22.15 8.31
C ILE A 261 0.27 20.68 7.85
N PRO A 262 1.44 20.02 8.00
CA PRO A 262 1.62 18.60 7.66
C PRO A 262 0.55 17.71 8.28
N CYS A 263 -0.05 16.81 7.50
CA CYS A 263 -1.21 16.04 7.96
C CYS A 263 -0.90 15.18 9.20
N CYS A 264 0.30 14.61 9.29
CA CYS A 264 0.74 13.83 10.45
C CYS A 264 1.02 14.67 11.72
N ALA A 265 1.15 16.00 11.59
CA ALA A 265 1.36 16.94 12.70
C ALA A 265 0.13 17.82 12.98
N ASN A 266 -1.00 17.56 12.31
CA ASN A 266 -2.16 18.44 12.34
C ASN A 266 -3.15 18.03 13.45
N HIS A 267 -3.10 18.72 14.60
CA HIS A 267 -3.98 18.44 15.74
C HIS A 267 -5.47 18.60 15.42
N PHE A 268 -5.84 19.59 14.59
CA PHE A 268 -7.22 19.77 14.15
C PHE A 268 -7.73 18.52 13.44
N LEU A 269 -6.93 17.96 12.52
CA LEU A 269 -7.29 16.73 11.82
C LEU A 269 -7.33 15.52 12.77
N LEU A 270 -6.22 15.25 13.44
CA LEU A 270 -6.00 13.95 14.10
C LEU A 270 -6.66 13.83 15.47
N THR A 271 -6.94 14.95 16.13
CA THR A 271 -7.56 14.97 17.46
C THR A 271 -8.92 15.64 17.45
N ASP A 272 -9.04 16.89 17.02
CA ASP A 272 -10.31 17.62 17.11
C ASP A 272 -11.37 17.03 16.17
N LEU A 273 -11.00 16.74 14.93
CA LEU A 273 -11.90 16.15 13.95
C LEU A 273 -12.07 14.65 14.17
N LEU A 274 -11.00 13.86 14.00
CA LEU A 274 -11.09 12.39 14.05
C LEU A 274 -11.63 11.91 15.40
N ARG A 275 -11.01 12.31 16.51
CA ARG A 275 -11.28 11.72 17.82
C ARG A 275 -12.40 12.42 18.57
N ARG A 276 -12.40 13.75 18.62
CA ARG A 276 -13.40 14.51 19.40
C ARG A 276 -14.73 14.63 18.64
N ARG A 277 -14.70 15.03 17.36
CA ARG A 277 -15.92 15.25 16.58
C ARG A 277 -16.52 13.99 15.98
N TRP A 278 -15.71 13.10 15.40
CA TRP A 278 -16.21 11.85 14.81
C TRP A 278 -16.11 10.63 15.74
N GLY A 279 -15.44 10.75 16.89
CA GLY A 279 -15.41 9.68 17.87
C GLY A 279 -14.50 8.50 17.51
N PHE A 280 -13.51 8.68 16.63
CA PHE A 280 -12.54 7.66 16.23
C PHE A 280 -11.84 7.04 17.45
N ARG A 281 -11.81 5.70 17.52
CA ARG A 281 -11.35 4.93 18.69
C ARG A 281 -10.09 4.09 18.45
N GLY A 282 -9.66 4.02 17.20
CA GLY A 282 -8.48 3.30 16.77
C GLY A 282 -7.17 4.09 16.94
N TYR A 283 -6.17 3.73 16.15
CA TYR A 283 -4.87 4.39 16.11
C TYR A 283 -4.63 5.12 14.79
N VAL A 284 -3.80 6.16 14.81
CA VAL A 284 -3.34 6.84 13.60
C VAL A 284 -1.93 6.37 13.28
N THR A 285 -1.67 5.99 12.03
CA THR A 285 -0.32 5.74 11.52
C THR A 285 0.12 6.86 10.60
N SER A 286 1.41 7.15 10.55
CA SER A 286 1.97 7.92 9.44
C SER A 286 1.97 7.08 8.16
N ASP A 287 1.91 7.72 7.00
CA ASP A 287 2.50 7.14 5.79
C ASP A 287 4.02 6.94 5.99
N CYS A 288 4.65 6.11 5.17
CA CYS A 288 6.02 5.68 5.37
C CYS A 288 7.01 6.84 5.19
N ASP A 289 7.59 7.27 6.30
CA ASP A 289 8.45 8.44 6.49
C ASP A 289 7.74 9.82 6.48
N ALA A 290 6.41 9.85 6.56
CA ALA A 290 5.67 11.12 6.60
C ALA A 290 5.95 11.98 7.86
N ILE A 291 6.41 11.37 8.97
CA ILE A 291 6.86 12.13 10.15
C ILE A 291 8.22 12.80 9.89
N ASP A 292 9.13 12.14 9.18
CA ASP A 292 10.38 12.75 8.73
C ASP A 292 10.09 13.96 7.83
N ASN A 293 9.09 13.81 6.94
CA ASN A 293 8.71 14.87 6.02
C ASN A 293 8.27 16.17 6.70
N ILE A 294 7.75 16.13 7.93
CA ILE A 294 7.43 17.33 8.73
C ILE A 294 8.67 18.23 8.88
N TYR A 295 9.86 17.63 9.06
CA TYR A 295 11.14 18.32 9.06
C TYR A 295 11.63 18.57 7.63
N ASN A 296 11.73 17.51 6.82
CA ASN A 296 12.25 17.62 5.46
C ASN A 296 11.48 16.69 4.49
N PRO A 297 10.76 17.22 3.49
CA PRO A 297 10.96 18.55 2.89
C PRO A 297 10.00 19.66 3.33
N HIS A 298 9.09 19.45 4.29
CA HIS A 298 8.11 20.50 4.64
C HIS A 298 8.72 21.70 5.39
N HIS A 299 9.85 21.52 6.07
CA HIS A 299 10.48 22.54 6.92
C HIS A 299 9.52 23.15 7.95
N TYR A 300 8.51 22.39 8.37
CA TYR A 300 7.53 22.80 9.36
C TYR A 300 8.09 22.70 10.79
N ALA A 301 8.82 21.62 11.05
CA ALA A 301 9.64 21.47 12.25
C ALA A 301 11.09 21.84 11.95
N ALA A 302 11.77 22.49 12.90
CA ALA A 302 13.18 22.85 12.75
C ALA A 302 14.15 21.66 12.94
N THR A 303 13.71 20.60 13.63
CA THR A 303 14.51 19.39 13.91
C THR A 303 13.61 18.15 13.95
N LEU A 304 14.21 16.97 13.80
CA LEU A 304 13.50 15.69 13.90
C LEU A 304 12.88 15.41 15.30
N PRO A 305 13.53 15.76 16.44
CA PRO A 305 12.86 15.71 17.75
C PRO A 305 11.59 16.56 17.83
N ILE A 306 11.61 17.77 17.26
CA ILE A 306 10.41 18.63 17.20
C ILE A 306 9.33 17.98 16.32
N ALA A 307 9.70 17.44 15.15
CA ALA A 307 8.77 16.73 14.27
C ALA A 307 8.10 15.54 14.96
N ALA A 308 8.89 14.72 15.65
CA ALA A 308 8.41 13.56 16.41
C ALA A 308 7.45 13.97 17.53
N ALA A 309 7.79 15.02 18.30
CA ALA A 309 6.93 15.56 19.34
C ALA A 309 5.59 16.05 18.78
N MET A 310 5.63 16.89 17.74
CA MET A 310 4.45 17.45 17.08
C MET A 310 3.52 16.35 16.56
N ALA A 311 4.06 15.29 15.94
CA ALA A 311 3.26 14.20 15.40
C ALA A 311 2.47 13.46 16.50
N VAL A 312 3.15 13.07 17.59
CA VAL A 312 2.52 12.34 18.70
C VAL A 312 1.50 13.21 19.43
N GLN A 313 1.83 14.49 19.67
CA GLN A 313 0.93 15.46 20.32
C GLN A 313 -0.31 15.75 19.46
N ALA A 314 -0.17 15.84 18.13
CA ALA A 314 -1.29 15.98 17.22
C ALA A 314 -2.22 14.77 17.24
N GLY A 315 -1.66 13.57 17.47
CA GLY A 315 -2.40 12.33 17.63
C GLY A 315 -2.02 11.23 16.63
N CYS A 316 -0.88 11.36 15.95
CA CYS A 316 -0.24 10.30 15.17
C CYS A 316 0.44 9.31 16.14
N ASP A 317 -0.10 8.08 16.24
CA ASP A 317 0.32 7.13 17.27
C ASP A 317 1.48 6.23 16.81
N LEU A 318 1.53 5.91 15.52
CA LEU A 318 2.47 4.96 14.92
C LEU A 318 3.25 5.61 13.78
N ASN A 319 4.53 5.29 13.67
CA ASN A 319 5.38 5.68 12.56
C ASN A 319 5.66 4.49 11.64
N CYS A 320 5.20 4.55 10.40
CA CYS A 320 5.87 3.81 9.34
C CYS A 320 7.17 4.55 9.02
N GLY A 321 8.32 3.99 9.41
CA GLY A 321 9.60 4.69 9.44
C GLY A 321 10.26 4.61 10.82
N GLY A 322 11.40 5.28 10.99
CA GLY A 322 12.20 5.24 12.22
C GLY A 322 12.16 6.50 13.09
N THR A 323 11.57 7.60 12.61
CA THR A 323 11.65 8.93 13.24
C THR A 323 11.22 8.94 14.71
N LEU A 324 10.09 8.32 15.05
CA LEU A 324 9.63 8.29 16.45
C LEU A 324 10.59 7.48 17.34
N GLN A 325 11.00 6.29 16.88
CA GLN A 325 11.89 5.41 17.65
C GLN A 325 13.27 6.04 17.87
N HIS A 326 13.78 6.81 16.90
CA HIS A 326 15.10 7.43 16.98
C HIS A 326 15.12 8.77 17.75
N HIS A 327 14.02 9.55 17.73
CA HIS A 327 14.06 10.94 18.19
C HIS A 327 13.17 11.28 19.38
N LEU A 328 12.21 10.43 19.78
CA LEU A 328 11.34 10.75 20.92
C LEU A 328 12.10 10.82 22.25
N LYS A 329 13.19 10.07 22.42
CA LYS A 329 13.99 10.15 23.65
C LYS A 329 14.62 11.53 23.81
N ALA A 330 15.18 12.07 22.74
CA ALA A 330 15.70 13.43 22.70
C ALA A 330 14.58 14.45 22.93
N ALA A 331 13.43 14.26 22.29
CA ALA A 331 12.28 15.16 22.45
C ALA A 331 11.77 15.23 23.90
N VAL A 332 11.79 14.11 24.64
CA VAL A 332 11.46 14.11 26.08
C VAL A 332 12.53 14.83 26.90
N ASN A 333 13.82 14.58 26.63
CA ASN A 333 14.93 15.24 27.33
C ASN A 333 14.96 16.76 27.09
N GLU A 334 14.48 17.22 25.93
CA GLU A 334 14.33 18.63 25.55
C GLU A 334 12.99 19.23 26.01
N GLU A 335 12.18 18.49 26.77
CA GLU A 335 10.86 18.92 27.28
C GLU A 335 9.85 19.29 26.18
N LEU A 336 10.04 18.80 24.95
CA LEU A 336 9.13 19.03 23.81
C LEU A 336 7.84 18.21 23.91
N ILE A 337 7.89 17.07 24.61
CA ILE A 337 6.78 16.13 24.78
C ILE A 337 6.89 15.38 26.13
N GLY A 338 5.75 15.03 26.73
CA GLY A 338 5.72 14.24 27.96
C GLY A 338 5.65 12.73 27.73
N GLU A 339 6.14 11.94 28.69
CA GLU A 339 6.02 10.47 28.66
C GLU A 339 4.56 9.99 28.58
N ASP A 340 3.62 10.74 29.15
CA ASP A 340 2.18 10.46 29.06
C ASP A 340 1.65 10.53 27.64
N ASP A 341 2.21 11.39 26.78
CA ASP A 341 1.81 11.50 25.37
C ASP A 341 2.18 10.21 24.62
N ILE A 342 3.40 9.73 24.84
CA ILE A 342 3.92 8.46 24.29
C ILE A 342 3.13 7.27 24.86
N GLY A 343 2.83 7.28 26.16
CA GLY A 343 2.01 6.25 26.80
C GLY A 343 0.60 6.15 26.23
N ARG A 344 -0.03 7.28 25.89
CA ARG A 344 -1.35 7.30 25.23
C ARG A 344 -1.30 6.69 23.83
N ALA A 345 -0.27 7.02 23.03
CA ALA A 345 -0.06 6.43 21.71
C ALA A 345 0.14 4.90 21.81
N ALA A 346 1.05 4.45 22.67
CA ALA A 346 1.33 3.03 22.89
C ALA A 346 0.08 2.26 23.37
N THR A 347 -0.74 2.88 24.22
CA THR A 347 -2.00 2.28 24.71
C THR A 347 -2.99 2.03 23.57
N ARG A 348 -3.12 2.96 22.61
CA ARG A 348 -4.01 2.80 21.44
C ARG A 348 -3.55 1.64 20.55
N LEU A 349 -2.25 1.56 20.29
CA LEU A 349 -1.62 0.51 19.50
C LEU A 349 -1.80 -0.88 20.14
N LEU A 350 -1.47 -1.01 21.43
CA LEU A 350 -1.67 -2.28 22.15
C LEU A 350 -3.15 -2.64 22.32
N THR A 351 -4.06 -1.66 22.34
CA THR A 351 -5.51 -1.94 22.30
C THR A 351 -5.89 -2.68 21.01
N ALA A 352 -5.34 -2.27 19.85
CA ALA A 352 -5.55 -2.98 18.59
C ALA A 352 -5.08 -4.44 18.68
N ARG A 353 -3.87 -4.66 19.20
CA ARG A 353 -3.28 -6.00 19.38
C ARG A 353 -4.11 -6.91 20.30
N HIS A 354 -4.69 -6.36 21.37
CA HIS A 354 -5.63 -7.10 22.21
C HIS A 354 -6.92 -7.46 21.46
N LEU A 355 -7.47 -6.54 20.67
CA LEU A 355 -8.68 -6.79 19.88
C LEU A 355 -8.45 -7.75 18.71
N LEU A 356 -7.23 -7.87 18.20
CA LEU A 356 -6.86 -8.90 17.23
C LEU A 356 -6.76 -10.32 17.84
N GLY A 357 -6.87 -10.43 19.17
CA GLY A 357 -6.82 -11.69 19.90
C GLY A 357 -5.40 -12.27 20.05
N LEU A 358 -4.35 -11.49 19.79
CA LEU A 358 -2.96 -11.96 19.75
C LEU A 358 -2.42 -12.54 21.07
N PHE A 359 -3.12 -12.28 22.17
CA PHE A 359 -2.70 -12.65 23.52
C PHE A 359 -3.71 -13.54 24.25
N ASP A 360 -4.77 -13.94 23.56
CA ASP A 360 -5.80 -14.80 24.11
C ASP A 360 -5.58 -16.23 23.61
N PRO A 361 -5.99 -17.27 24.36
CA PRO A 361 -5.89 -18.65 23.92
C PRO A 361 -6.51 -18.84 22.52
N PRO A 362 -5.82 -19.51 21.58
CA PRO A 362 -6.29 -19.63 20.20
C PRO A 362 -7.72 -20.16 20.08
N GLU A 363 -8.14 -21.03 20.98
CA GLU A 363 -9.46 -21.66 21.00
C GLU A 363 -10.60 -20.65 21.23
N LYS A 364 -10.29 -19.49 21.83
CA LYS A 364 -11.24 -18.40 22.09
C LYS A 364 -11.38 -17.41 20.94
N VAL A 365 -10.41 -17.37 20.02
CA VAL A 365 -10.36 -16.41 18.92
C VAL A 365 -10.86 -17.11 17.65
N PRO A 366 -12.10 -16.88 17.16
CA PRO A 366 -12.70 -17.69 16.11
C PRO A 366 -11.86 -17.77 14.82
N TYR A 367 -11.17 -16.68 14.50
CA TYR A 367 -10.37 -16.54 13.28
C TYR A 367 -9.03 -17.30 13.30
N THR A 368 -8.64 -17.95 14.41
CA THR A 368 -7.42 -18.80 14.48
C THR A 368 -7.60 -20.15 13.80
N ARG A 369 -8.85 -20.52 13.48
CA ARG A 369 -9.21 -21.78 12.84
C ARG A 369 -9.30 -21.70 11.32
N ILE A 370 -9.13 -20.51 10.74
CA ILE A 370 -9.14 -20.30 9.29
C ILE A 370 -7.89 -21.01 8.73
N PRO A 371 -8.07 -22.03 7.87
CA PRO A 371 -6.98 -22.88 7.43
C PRO A 371 -6.28 -22.28 6.21
N PHE A 372 -5.07 -22.73 5.86
CA PHE A 372 -4.28 -22.10 4.80
C PHE A 372 -4.87 -22.30 3.40
N GLU A 373 -5.68 -23.34 3.22
CA GLU A 373 -6.31 -23.76 1.96
C GLU A 373 -7.34 -22.75 1.43
N VAL A 374 -7.72 -21.74 2.22
CA VAL A 374 -8.58 -20.63 1.75
C VAL A 374 -7.83 -19.67 0.83
N VAL A 375 -6.50 -19.62 0.93
CA VAL A 375 -5.64 -18.73 0.13
C VAL A 375 -5.70 -19.13 -1.34
N ASP A 376 -6.10 -18.18 -2.20
CA ASP A 376 -6.31 -18.41 -3.64
C ASP A 376 -7.20 -19.62 -3.92
N CYS A 377 -8.18 -19.92 -3.06
CA CYS A 377 -9.05 -21.08 -3.25
C CYS A 377 -9.99 -20.89 -4.45
N ALA A 378 -10.56 -21.99 -4.94
CA ALA A 378 -11.47 -21.95 -6.09
C ALA A 378 -12.67 -20.99 -5.89
N ALA A 379 -13.18 -20.88 -4.66
CA ALA A 379 -14.26 -19.97 -4.32
C ALA A 379 -13.84 -18.49 -4.42
N HIS A 380 -12.64 -18.14 -3.95
CA HIS A 380 -12.12 -16.77 -4.04
C HIS A 380 -11.79 -16.39 -5.49
N ARG A 381 -11.22 -17.31 -6.28
CA ARG A 381 -11.01 -17.09 -7.73
C ARG A 381 -12.33 -16.90 -8.48
N ALA A 382 -13.37 -17.67 -8.13
CA ALA A 382 -14.70 -17.50 -8.70
C ALA A 382 -15.31 -16.14 -8.33
N LEU A 383 -15.10 -15.68 -7.10
CA LEU A 383 -15.52 -14.35 -6.64
C LEU A 383 -14.77 -13.23 -7.37
N ALA A 384 -13.47 -13.37 -7.62
CA ALA A 384 -12.69 -12.43 -8.42
C ALA A 384 -13.22 -12.33 -9.86
N LEU A 385 -13.59 -13.46 -10.47
CA LEU A 385 -14.22 -13.50 -11.79
C LEU A 385 -15.62 -12.87 -11.80
N GLU A 386 -16.43 -13.11 -10.76
CA GLU A 386 -17.73 -12.45 -10.57
C GLU A 386 -17.56 -10.93 -10.50
N ALA A 387 -16.60 -10.46 -9.69
CA ALA A 387 -16.32 -9.04 -9.55
C ALA A 387 -15.87 -8.40 -10.86
N ALA A 388 -14.96 -9.06 -11.58
CA ALA A 388 -14.51 -8.60 -12.90
C ALA A 388 -15.68 -8.44 -13.87
N ARG A 389 -16.59 -9.43 -13.93
CA ARG A 389 -17.78 -9.39 -14.81
C ARG A 389 -18.74 -8.25 -14.48
N GLN A 390 -18.90 -7.91 -13.19
CA GLN A 390 -19.76 -6.80 -12.76
C GLN A 390 -19.08 -5.43 -12.92
N SER A 391 -17.75 -5.37 -12.99
CA SER A 391 -17.00 -4.11 -13.10
C SER A 391 -16.84 -3.57 -14.53
N LEU A 392 -17.11 -4.38 -15.56
CA LEU A 392 -16.93 -3.97 -16.95
C LEU A 392 -17.99 -2.92 -17.36
N VAL A 393 -17.52 -1.78 -17.89
CA VAL A 393 -18.38 -0.69 -18.37
C VAL A 393 -18.42 -0.69 -19.90
N LEU A 394 -19.59 -0.95 -20.48
CA LEU A 394 -19.81 -0.85 -21.92
C LEU A 394 -20.05 0.61 -22.32
N LEU A 395 -18.99 1.32 -22.74
CA LEU A 395 -19.08 2.74 -23.10
C LEU A 395 -19.78 2.98 -24.44
N LYS A 396 -19.58 2.08 -25.41
CA LYS A 396 -20.10 2.23 -26.78
C LYS A 396 -20.44 0.86 -27.37
N ASN A 397 -21.60 0.76 -28.04
CA ASN A 397 -22.06 -0.48 -28.69
C ASN A 397 -22.93 -0.19 -29.93
N ASP A 398 -22.33 0.41 -30.96
CA ASP A 398 -23.03 0.76 -32.19
C ASP A 398 -23.56 -0.48 -32.91
N SER A 399 -24.73 -0.34 -33.55
CA SER A 399 -25.35 -1.37 -34.38
C SER A 399 -25.50 -2.75 -33.71
N ARG A 400 -25.53 -2.81 -32.38
CA ARG A 400 -25.56 -4.05 -31.59
C ARG A 400 -24.38 -4.97 -31.93
N PHE A 401 -23.19 -4.39 -32.10
CA PHE A 401 -21.97 -5.15 -32.38
C PHE A 401 -21.68 -6.21 -31.30
N LEU A 402 -21.95 -5.89 -30.03
CA LEU A 402 -21.93 -6.84 -28.92
C LEU A 402 -23.36 -7.16 -28.43
N PRO A 403 -23.60 -8.40 -27.93
CA PRO A 403 -22.66 -9.54 -27.90
C PRO A 403 -22.47 -10.18 -29.29
N TRP A 404 -21.31 -10.80 -29.53
CA TRP A 404 -21.05 -11.52 -30.77
C TRP A 404 -21.90 -12.78 -30.91
N ASP A 405 -22.37 -13.07 -32.12
CA ASP A 405 -22.81 -14.41 -32.51
C ASP A 405 -21.59 -15.30 -32.75
N LYS A 406 -21.29 -16.17 -31.79
CA LYS A 406 -20.14 -17.08 -31.85
C LYS A 406 -20.17 -18.01 -33.07
N ALA A 407 -21.36 -18.39 -33.57
CA ALA A 407 -21.47 -19.28 -34.71
C ALA A 407 -21.11 -18.59 -36.04
N ALA A 408 -21.26 -17.27 -36.11
CA ALA A 408 -20.89 -16.47 -37.27
C ALA A 408 -19.40 -16.09 -37.31
N LEU A 409 -18.68 -16.21 -36.18
CA LEU A 409 -17.26 -15.88 -36.09
C LEU A 409 -16.41 -16.95 -36.77
N LYS A 410 -15.59 -16.53 -37.76
CA LYS A 410 -14.62 -17.41 -38.43
C LYS A 410 -13.20 -17.22 -37.91
N LYS A 411 -12.81 -15.97 -37.66
CA LYS A 411 -11.50 -15.56 -37.14
C LYS A 411 -11.66 -14.31 -36.28
N VAL A 412 -10.92 -14.24 -35.19
CA VAL A 412 -10.89 -13.09 -34.28
C VAL A 412 -9.44 -12.66 -34.11
N ALA A 413 -9.16 -11.39 -34.36
CA ALA A 413 -7.86 -10.78 -34.07
C ALA A 413 -7.94 -10.07 -32.72
N VAL A 414 -7.05 -10.42 -31.79
CA VAL A 414 -6.90 -9.73 -30.50
C VAL A 414 -5.60 -8.93 -30.56
N ILE A 415 -5.73 -7.61 -30.63
CA ILE A 415 -4.62 -6.70 -30.91
C ILE A 415 -4.55 -5.64 -29.81
N GLY A 416 -3.34 -5.31 -29.38
CA GLY A 416 -3.06 -4.21 -28.46
C GLY A 416 -2.05 -4.60 -27.38
N PRO A 417 -1.39 -3.61 -26.75
CA PRO A 417 -0.34 -3.86 -25.76
C PRO A 417 -0.83 -4.61 -24.52
N MET A 418 -2.15 -4.53 -24.22
CA MET A 418 -2.78 -5.19 -23.07
C MET A 418 -3.37 -6.57 -23.39
N ALA A 419 -3.29 -7.03 -24.65
CA ALA A 419 -3.98 -8.24 -25.09
C ALA A 419 -3.38 -9.52 -24.49
N GLY A 420 -2.04 -9.59 -24.44
CA GLY A 420 -1.29 -10.80 -24.11
C GLY A 420 -1.06 -11.03 -22.62
N ALA A 421 -1.25 -10.00 -21.78
CA ALA A 421 -0.89 -10.03 -20.36
C ALA A 421 -2.09 -9.79 -19.42
N CYS A 422 -1.99 -10.31 -18.20
CA CYS A 422 -2.94 -10.07 -17.12
C CYS A 422 -2.41 -8.94 -16.23
N HIS A 423 -3.00 -7.76 -16.35
CA HIS A 423 -2.63 -6.58 -15.58
C HIS A 423 -3.48 -6.50 -14.31
N LEU A 424 -2.84 -6.54 -13.15
CA LEU A 424 -3.52 -6.56 -11.85
C LEU A 424 -3.65 -5.17 -11.20
N GLY A 425 -2.93 -4.17 -11.70
CA GLY A 425 -2.80 -2.84 -11.07
C GLY A 425 -1.74 -2.80 -9.96
N GLY A 426 -1.58 -1.63 -9.35
CA GLY A 426 -0.73 -1.39 -8.20
C GLY A 426 -1.17 -2.19 -6.97
N TYR A 427 -0.26 -2.34 -6.00
CA TYR A 427 -0.50 -3.10 -4.77
C TYR A 427 -1.10 -4.50 -5.01
N SER A 428 -0.53 -5.23 -5.96
CA SER A 428 -0.93 -6.61 -6.29
C SER A 428 0.03 -7.64 -5.70
N GLY A 429 -0.52 -8.75 -5.19
CA GLY A 429 0.25 -9.95 -4.88
C GLY A 429 0.44 -10.88 -6.08
N SER A 430 0.66 -12.16 -5.78
CA SER A 430 0.88 -13.21 -6.79
C SER A 430 -0.28 -14.20 -6.79
N PRO A 431 -1.28 -14.07 -7.69
CA PRO A 431 -2.34 -15.07 -7.84
C PRO A 431 -1.83 -16.35 -8.50
N GLY A 432 -2.44 -17.48 -8.15
CA GLY A 432 -2.09 -18.79 -8.71
C GLY A 432 -2.52 -18.96 -10.16
N ALA A 433 -3.45 -18.11 -10.64
CA ALA A 433 -3.89 -18.06 -12.03
C ALA A 433 -3.89 -16.63 -12.56
N ARG A 434 -3.41 -16.46 -13.79
CA ARG A 434 -3.44 -15.20 -14.54
C ARG A 434 -4.03 -15.48 -15.92
N VAL A 435 -5.07 -14.74 -16.28
CA VAL A 435 -5.76 -14.86 -17.57
C VAL A 435 -5.71 -13.52 -18.27
N SER A 436 -5.01 -13.45 -19.40
CA SER A 436 -5.00 -12.26 -20.25
C SER A 436 -6.28 -12.16 -21.09
N PRO A 437 -6.62 -10.97 -21.61
CA PRO A 437 -7.76 -10.82 -22.52
C PRO A 437 -7.72 -11.80 -23.70
N TYR A 438 -6.54 -12.03 -24.28
CA TYR A 438 -6.36 -13.01 -25.35
C TYR A 438 -6.71 -14.43 -24.92
N GLN A 439 -6.19 -14.88 -23.78
CA GLN A 439 -6.49 -16.21 -23.23
C GLN A 439 -7.99 -16.35 -22.96
N GLY A 440 -8.60 -15.39 -22.27
CA GLY A 440 -10.02 -15.43 -21.91
C GLY A 440 -10.96 -15.43 -23.13
N ILE A 441 -10.62 -14.68 -24.19
CA ILE A 441 -11.38 -14.69 -25.45
C ILE A 441 -11.22 -16.04 -26.16
N ALA A 442 -9.99 -16.56 -26.27
CA ALA A 442 -9.72 -17.83 -26.93
C ALA A 442 -10.46 -19.00 -26.23
N GLU A 443 -10.37 -19.07 -24.90
CA GLU A 443 -11.08 -20.05 -24.08
C GLU A 443 -12.60 -19.93 -24.23
N SER A 444 -13.16 -18.71 -24.22
CA SER A 444 -14.60 -18.48 -24.41
C SER A 444 -15.10 -18.88 -25.80
N LEU A 445 -14.26 -18.79 -26.82
CA LEU A 445 -14.57 -19.20 -28.19
C LEU A 445 -14.24 -20.68 -28.46
N GLY A 446 -13.61 -21.38 -27.53
CA GLY A 446 -13.18 -22.78 -27.70
C GLY A 446 -12.09 -22.96 -28.76
N VAL A 447 -11.27 -21.92 -29.00
CA VAL A 447 -10.19 -21.97 -29.98
C VAL A 447 -8.84 -22.17 -29.31
N ALA A 448 -7.96 -22.92 -29.96
CA ALA A 448 -6.60 -23.09 -29.49
C ALA A 448 -5.88 -21.74 -29.46
N ILE A 449 -5.18 -21.46 -28.36
CA ILE A 449 -4.34 -20.29 -28.21
C ILE A 449 -3.15 -20.45 -29.15
N TYR A 450 -3.10 -19.65 -30.21
CA TYR A 450 -1.94 -19.51 -31.09
C TYR A 450 -0.86 -18.70 -30.37
N ARG A 451 0.06 -19.39 -29.70
CA ARG A 451 1.30 -18.84 -29.13
C ARG A 451 2.48 -19.25 -30.00
N PRO A 452 2.84 -18.47 -31.04
CA PRO A 452 4.04 -18.76 -31.82
C PRO A 452 5.32 -18.56 -30.99
N TYR A 453 5.22 -17.84 -29.88
CA TYR A 453 6.30 -17.57 -28.93
C TYR A 453 5.80 -17.80 -27.50
N LEU A 454 6.62 -18.46 -26.67
CA LEU A 454 6.45 -18.50 -25.22
C LEU A 454 7.45 -17.51 -24.62
N SER A 455 6.98 -16.61 -23.76
CA SER A 455 7.88 -15.68 -23.09
C SER A 455 8.79 -16.45 -22.15
N ALA A 456 10.09 -16.39 -22.42
CA ALA A 456 11.12 -17.01 -21.61
C ALA A 456 11.16 -16.38 -20.20
N SER A 457 10.87 -15.07 -20.09
CA SER A 457 10.88 -14.31 -18.82
C SER A 457 9.81 -14.71 -17.81
N GLU A 458 8.76 -15.44 -18.21
CA GLU A 458 7.73 -15.91 -17.28
C GLU A 458 8.24 -17.03 -16.37
N LYS A 459 9.43 -17.61 -16.62
CA LYS A 459 9.97 -18.76 -15.87
C LYS A 459 11.51 -18.85 -15.80
N VAL A 460 12.23 -17.74 -15.70
CA VAL A 460 13.70 -17.82 -15.57
C VAL A 460 14.11 -17.96 -14.10
N ALA A 461 14.58 -19.14 -13.72
CA ALA A 461 15.53 -19.23 -12.61
C ALA A 461 16.91 -18.82 -13.15
N ALA A 462 17.64 -17.98 -12.44
CA ALA A 462 18.96 -17.53 -12.87
C ALA A 462 19.96 -17.54 -11.71
N SER A 463 21.24 -17.55 -12.05
CA SER A 463 22.31 -17.37 -11.07
C SER A 463 22.19 -16.03 -10.35
N PRO A 464 22.62 -15.94 -9.07
CA PRO A 464 22.64 -14.68 -8.33
C PRO A 464 23.37 -13.58 -9.11
N GLY A 465 22.76 -12.40 -9.17
CA GLY A 465 23.34 -11.23 -9.85
C GLY A 465 22.69 -10.87 -11.17
N ILE A 466 22.15 -11.85 -11.91
CA ILE A 466 21.37 -11.58 -13.12
C ILE A 466 20.09 -10.81 -12.75
N ARG A 467 19.77 -9.79 -13.55
CA ARG A 467 18.52 -9.04 -13.43
C ARG A 467 17.86 -8.88 -14.79
N LEU A 468 16.54 -8.78 -14.80
CA LEU A 468 15.82 -8.31 -15.98
C LEU A 468 15.93 -6.79 -16.06
N GLN A 469 16.30 -6.28 -17.23
CA GLN A 469 16.38 -4.85 -17.51
C GLN A 469 15.55 -4.53 -18.75
N ALA A 470 14.97 -3.32 -18.80
CA ALA A 470 14.31 -2.84 -20.00
C ALA A 470 15.34 -2.59 -21.11
N SER A 471 15.07 -3.14 -22.29
CA SER A 471 15.79 -2.78 -23.50
C SER A 471 15.27 -1.45 -24.05
N SER A 472 16.10 -0.76 -24.82
CA SER A 472 15.74 0.46 -25.57
C SER A 472 14.62 0.23 -26.58
N GLU A 473 14.29 -1.04 -26.86
CA GLU A 473 13.27 -1.45 -27.83
C GLU A 473 11.96 -1.93 -27.16
N GLY A 474 11.86 -1.79 -25.83
CA GLY A 474 10.61 -2.06 -25.10
C GLY A 474 10.41 -3.50 -24.64
N GLU A 475 11.43 -4.35 -24.75
CA GLU A 475 11.44 -5.72 -24.23
C GLU A 475 12.27 -5.83 -22.93
N GLN A 476 12.35 -7.02 -22.33
CA GLN A 476 13.24 -7.27 -21.18
C GLN A 476 14.40 -8.17 -21.58
N ASN A 477 15.62 -7.77 -21.21
CA ASN A 477 16.84 -8.56 -21.40
C ASN A 477 17.42 -9.03 -20.07
N LEU A 478 18.17 -10.14 -20.11
CA LEU A 478 19.04 -10.55 -19.00
C LEU A 478 20.26 -9.62 -18.97
N ALA A 479 20.55 -9.03 -17.82
CA ALA A 479 21.61 -8.05 -17.60
C ALA A 479 22.48 -8.44 -16.40
N PHE A 480 23.61 -7.76 -16.24
CA PHE A 480 24.62 -8.00 -15.20
C PHE A 480 25.22 -9.41 -15.25
N ILE A 481 25.36 -9.94 -16.47
CA ILE A 481 25.94 -11.26 -16.75
C ILE A 481 27.45 -11.18 -16.53
N THR A 482 27.98 -12.07 -15.70
CA THR A 482 29.42 -12.33 -15.55
C THR A 482 29.74 -13.74 -16.01
N ASP A 483 31.03 -14.08 -16.08
CA ASP A 483 31.47 -15.45 -16.34
C ASP A 483 30.74 -16.44 -15.40
N ASP A 484 30.37 -17.61 -15.96
CA ASP A 484 29.62 -18.70 -15.31
C ASP A 484 28.18 -18.36 -14.87
N SER A 485 27.66 -17.19 -15.25
CA SER A 485 26.25 -16.87 -15.03
C SER A 485 25.34 -17.74 -15.89
N TRP A 486 24.19 -18.14 -15.37
CA TRP A 486 23.26 -19.02 -16.06
C TRP A 486 21.80 -18.61 -15.88
N ALA A 487 20.98 -19.01 -16.85
CA ALA A 487 19.53 -18.83 -16.85
C ALA A 487 18.86 -20.13 -17.33
N GLU A 488 17.84 -20.58 -16.61
CA GLU A 488 17.05 -21.78 -16.94
C GLU A 488 15.76 -21.38 -17.64
N PHE A 489 15.41 -22.11 -18.69
CA PHE A 489 14.16 -21.92 -19.45
C PHE A 489 13.35 -23.21 -19.45
N PRO A 490 12.51 -23.45 -18.43
CA PRO A 490 11.79 -24.70 -18.30
C PRO A 490 10.73 -24.85 -19.40
N LYS A 491 10.61 -26.06 -19.95
CA LYS A 491 9.66 -26.44 -21.02
C LYS A 491 10.00 -25.87 -22.41
N ALA A 492 11.24 -25.45 -22.64
CA ALA A 492 11.73 -25.22 -23.99
C ALA A 492 11.92 -26.57 -24.72
N ASP A 493 11.13 -26.81 -25.77
CA ASP A 493 11.20 -28.03 -26.57
C ASP A 493 11.99 -27.78 -27.86
N PHE A 494 13.14 -28.44 -27.95
CA PHE A 494 14.05 -28.37 -29.08
C PHE A 494 13.78 -29.49 -30.11
N THR A 495 12.80 -30.36 -29.88
CA THR A 495 12.46 -31.47 -30.80
C THR A 495 12.16 -30.94 -32.20
N GLY A 496 12.90 -31.46 -33.20
CA GLY A 496 12.74 -31.08 -34.60
C GLY A 496 13.21 -29.66 -34.94
N LYS A 497 13.94 -28.98 -34.04
CA LYS A 497 14.59 -27.69 -34.30
C LYS A 497 16.02 -27.92 -34.78
N THR A 498 16.46 -27.09 -35.72
CA THR A 498 17.77 -27.22 -36.37
C THR A 498 18.74 -26.10 -36.02
N GLU A 499 18.22 -24.99 -35.51
CA GLU A 499 18.99 -23.78 -35.20
C GLU A 499 18.46 -23.13 -33.93
N PHE A 500 19.36 -22.51 -33.18
CA PHE A 500 19.06 -21.62 -32.08
C PHE A 500 19.57 -20.22 -32.42
N GLU A 501 18.69 -19.23 -32.24
CA GLU A 501 19.01 -17.81 -32.44
C GLU A 501 18.94 -17.09 -31.10
N ALA A 502 19.96 -16.29 -30.80
CA ALA A 502 19.98 -15.39 -29.67
C ALA A 502 20.26 -13.97 -30.13
N ARG A 503 19.56 -13.02 -29.52
CA ARG A 503 19.85 -11.60 -29.68
C ARG A 503 20.70 -11.13 -28.50
N VAL A 504 21.91 -10.65 -28.79
CA VAL A 504 22.96 -10.43 -27.79
C VAL A 504 23.59 -9.06 -27.90
N SER A 505 24.12 -8.56 -26.79
CA SER A 505 24.88 -7.30 -26.70
C SER A 505 26.04 -7.45 -25.73
N SER A 506 27.16 -6.79 -26.00
CA SER A 506 28.30 -6.67 -25.09
C SER A 506 29.00 -5.32 -25.30
N ALA A 507 29.06 -4.51 -24.25
CA ALA A 507 29.73 -3.21 -24.26
C ALA A 507 31.26 -3.29 -24.47
N ALA A 508 31.88 -4.43 -24.13
CA ALA A 508 33.32 -4.64 -24.22
C ALA A 508 33.67 -5.84 -25.11
N LYS A 509 34.36 -6.86 -24.59
CA LYS A 509 35.08 -7.88 -25.38
C LYS A 509 34.20 -8.98 -26.02
N GLY A 510 32.89 -8.98 -25.79
CA GLY A 510 32.03 -10.11 -26.19
C GLY A 510 32.10 -11.24 -25.17
N GLY A 511 31.71 -12.45 -25.58
CA GLY A 511 31.66 -13.62 -24.72
C GLY A 511 31.19 -14.86 -25.46
N ARG A 512 30.82 -15.90 -24.70
CA ARG A 512 30.29 -17.16 -25.23
C ARG A 512 29.08 -17.58 -24.43
N ILE A 513 28.04 -18.03 -25.12
CA ILE A 513 26.85 -18.61 -24.50
C ILE A 513 26.82 -20.08 -24.87
N GLU A 514 26.67 -20.94 -23.88
CA GLU A 514 26.45 -22.37 -24.06
C GLU A 514 25.00 -22.69 -23.70
N VAL A 515 24.34 -23.46 -24.55
CA VAL A 515 22.95 -23.90 -24.34
C VAL A 515 22.99 -25.38 -23.98
N HIS A 516 22.65 -25.70 -22.73
CA HIS A 516 22.58 -27.07 -22.22
C HIS A 516 21.14 -27.52 -22.05
N LEU A 517 20.88 -28.80 -22.29
CA LEU A 517 19.57 -29.44 -22.13
C LEU A 517 19.42 -30.05 -20.74
N ASP A 518 18.19 -30.04 -20.22
CA ASP A 518 17.73 -30.65 -18.96
C ASP A 518 18.34 -30.12 -17.65
N ARG A 519 19.62 -29.75 -17.63
CA ARG A 519 20.37 -29.24 -16.46
C ARG A 519 21.61 -28.46 -16.91
N LEU A 520 22.21 -27.67 -16.01
CA LEU A 520 23.34 -26.77 -16.32
C LEU A 520 24.57 -27.50 -16.87
N ASP A 521 24.85 -28.70 -16.39
CA ASP A 521 25.93 -29.58 -16.84
C ASP A 521 25.44 -30.68 -17.81
N GLY A 522 24.25 -30.49 -18.38
CA GLY A 522 23.60 -31.45 -19.27
C GLY A 522 24.20 -31.44 -20.68
N PRO A 523 23.59 -32.20 -21.61
CA PRO A 523 24.04 -32.25 -23.00
C PRO A 523 24.10 -30.85 -23.60
N LEU A 524 25.24 -30.51 -24.21
CA LEU A 524 25.44 -29.25 -24.91
C LEU A 524 24.68 -29.29 -26.25
N ALA A 525 23.66 -28.47 -26.40
CA ALA A 525 22.87 -28.35 -27.63
C ALA A 525 23.56 -27.47 -28.66
N CYS A 526 24.10 -26.32 -28.24
CA CYS A 526 24.87 -25.44 -29.10
C CYS A 526 25.70 -24.42 -28.31
N THR A 527 26.59 -23.75 -29.02
CA THR A 527 27.43 -22.67 -28.48
C THR A 527 27.35 -21.46 -29.40
N LEU A 528 27.07 -20.29 -28.84
CA LEU A 528 27.01 -19.02 -29.58
C LEU A 528 28.17 -18.12 -29.17
N THR A 529 28.77 -17.46 -30.15
CA THR A 529 29.76 -16.42 -29.91
C THR A 529 29.05 -15.08 -29.78
N VAL A 530 29.24 -14.38 -28.67
CA VAL A 530 28.73 -13.02 -28.45
C VAL A 530 29.79 -12.03 -28.90
N PRO A 531 29.56 -11.24 -29.95
CA PRO A 531 30.53 -10.23 -30.39
C PRO A 531 30.52 -9.00 -29.47
N ALA A 532 31.59 -8.23 -29.55
CA ALA A 532 31.64 -6.87 -29.02
C ALA A 532 30.67 -5.97 -29.81
N THR A 533 29.58 -5.54 -29.19
CA THR A 533 28.61 -4.62 -29.83
C THR A 533 28.86 -3.16 -29.45
N GLY A 534 29.78 -2.89 -28.52
CA GLY A 534 30.22 -1.54 -28.14
C GLY A 534 29.28 -0.83 -27.16
N ASP A 535 28.08 -1.38 -26.93
CA ASP A 535 27.14 -0.91 -25.91
C ASP A 535 26.20 -2.05 -25.46
N TRP A 536 25.66 -1.94 -24.25
CA TRP A 536 24.72 -2.91 -23.66
C TRP A 536 23.26 -2.71 -24.11
N GLN A 537 22.98 -1.70 -24.94
CA GLN A 537 21.69 -1.49 -25.61
C GLN A 537 21.80 -1.61 -27.14
N HIS A 538 22.98 -1.95 -27.67
CA HIS A 538 23.19 -2.21 -29.10
C HIS A 538 23.26 -3.71 -29.35
N TRP A 539 22.27 -4.24 -30.08
CA TRP A 539 22.03 -5.67 -30.21
C TRP A 539 22.41 -6.20 -31.58
N THR A 540 22.82 -7.47 -31.64
CA THR A 540 22.95 -8.23 -32.89
C THR A 540 22.38 -9.64 -32.69
N ASN A 541 21.92 -10.25 -33.78
CA ASN A 541 21.46 -11.63 -33.76
C ASN A 541 22.64 -12.55 -34.06
N VAL A 542 22.76 -13.60 -33.27
CA VAL A 542 23.72 -14.68 -33.46
C VAL A 542 22.97 -16.00 -33.52
N THR A 543 23.33 -16.85 -34.46
CA THR A 543 22.72 -18.18 -34.59
C THR A 543 23.77 -19.26 -34.43
N ALA A 544 23.33 -20.42 -33.96
CA ALA A 544 24.14 -21.62 -33.90
C ALA A 544 23.30 -22.84 -34.29
N PRO A 545 23.85 -23.76 -35.10
CA PRO A 545 23.17 -25.02 -35.38
C PRO A 545 23.05 -25.83 -34.08
N LEU A 546 21.93 -26.51 -33.92
CA LEU A 546 21.73 -27.41 -32.80
C LEU A 546 22.32 -28.79 -33.11
N ALA A 547 23.09 -29.33 -32.19
CA ALA A 547 23.75 -30.63 -32.31
C ALA A 547 23.26 -31.57 -31.19
N GLY A 548 23.00 -32.82 -31.53
CA GLY A 548 22.68 -33.87 -30.54
C GLY A 548 21.27 -33.81 -29.94
N LEU A 549 20.29 -33.27 -30.69
CA LEU A 549 18.87 -33.23 -30.32
C LEU A 549 18.07 -34.45 -30.78
#